data_AF-B4KU70-F1
#
_entry.id   AF-B4KU70-F1
#
_cell.length_a   1.000
_cell.length_b   1.000
_cell.length_c   1.000
_cell.angle_alpha   90.00
_cell.angle_beta   90.00
_cell.angle_gamma   90.00
#
_symmetry.space_group_name_H-M   'P 1'
#
loop_
_entity.id
_entity.type
_entity.pdbx_description
1 polymer ?
#
loop_
_entity_poly.entity_id
_entity_poly.type
_entity_poly.pdbx_seq_one_letter_code
_entity_poly.pdbx_strand_id
1 'polypeptide(L)'
;MYELHSCLNLVFYATIIPGTILISWLTGLVGLPCLVIALLVFFLFFVLLPLAFRTSVTLQRGILFLTFITYPKGLDLSKPHSIGLFATRNFYITVKDHDEDEDGVRIGVWHVLPRYAVHRFRRELRVEADVETAFSNSQQFMPTHQSPDSHELERLAPELRAEFPVIVPENEQLFYERLLRVPGGTVVLYLHGNTATRGSGHRSEVYKLLRHLNYHVFSFDYRGYADSDPVPPSEDGVVRDALMVFEYIANLTSNPIFIWGHSLGTGVATHMCAKLAHMKERGPRGVILESPFTNIRDEIRLHPFSRPFRHLPWFDYMISQPMYDNRLRFESDKHVGEFPQPIMIMHAEDDVVVPFRLGYQLYRTALDTRRRSWGPVEFHRFDRTHGYGHKYLCRAPELPGLVEQFIESYRNTIY
;
A
#
# COMPACT_ATOMS: atom_id res chain seq x y z
N MET A 1 14.94 -69.01 26.84
CA MET A 1 15.95 -67.94 26.74
C MET A 1 15.44 -66.68 26.03
N TYR A 2 14.65 -66.80 24.96
CA TYR A 2 14.15 -65.64 24.19
C TYR A 2 13.18 -64.73 24.99
N GLU A 3 12.29 -65.30 25.80
CA GLU A 3 11.34 -64.53 26.63
C GLU A 3 12.02 -63.79 27.79
N LEU A 4 13.03 -64.40 28.41
CA LEU A 4 13.80 -63.76 29.48
C LEU A 4 14.59 -62.56 28.95
N HIS A 5 15.15 -62.66 27.74
CA HIS A 5 15.85 -61.56 27.09
C HIS A 5 14.90 -60.41 26.71
N SER A 6 13.72 -60.73 26.19
CA SER A 6 12.70 -59.71 25.88
C SER A 6 12.18 -59.00 27.13
N CYS A 7 11.94 -59.74 28.22
CA CYS A 7 11.51 -59.18 29.49
C CYS A 7 12.60 -58.27 30.11
N LEU A 8 13.86 -58.70 30.10
CA LEU A 8 14.99 -57.89 30.59
C LEU A 8 15.20 -56.62 29.75
N ASN A 9 15.08 -56.69 28.43
CA ASN A 9 15.14 -55.50 27.57
C ASN A 9 13.97 -54.55 27.87
N LEU A 10 12.75 -55.07 28.06
CA LEU A 10 11.58 -54.26 28.39
C LEU A 10 11.75 -53.52 29.72
N VAL A 11 12.24 -54.21 30.75
CA VAL A 11 12.55 -53.61 32.06
C VAL A 11 13.65 -52.58 31.92
N PHE A 12 14.73 -52.88 31.20
CA PHE A 12 15.83 -51.94 30.95
C PHE A 12 15.35 -50.66 30.25
N TYR A 13 14.54 -50.78 29.20
CA TYR A 13 13.95 -49.63 28.51
C TYR A 13 12.96 -48.84 29.39
N ALA A 14 12.20 -49.53 30.24
CA ALA A 14 11.23 -48.90 31.13
C ALA A 14 11.85 -48.19 32.35
N THR A 15 13.05 -48.60 32.79
CA THR A 15 13.68 -48.02 34.01
C THR A 15 14.95 -47.23 33.73
N ILE A 16 15.85 -47.72 32.87
CA ILE A 16 17.16 -47.10 32.66
C ILE A 16 17.06 -45.86 31.76
N ILE A 17 16.21 -45.87 30.72
CA ILE A 17 16.04 -44.69 29.86
C ILE A 17 15.40 -43.52 30.64
N PRO A 18 14.27 -43.68 31.35
CA PRO A 18 13.72 -42.58 32.15
C PRO A 18 14.67 -42.14 33.27
N GLY A 19 15.36 -43.11 33.90
CA GLY A 19 16.35 -42.83 34.95
C GLY A 19 17.55 -42.02 34.46
N THR A 20 18.10 -42.35 33.29
CA THR A 20 19.24 -41.59 32.71
C THR A 20 18.82 -40.20 32.26
N ILE A 21 17.62 -40.02 31.72
CA ILE A 21 17.06 -38.70 31.40
C ILE A 21 16.91 -37.84 32.67
N LEU A 22 16.32 -38.41 33.73
CA LEU A 22 16.13 -37.71 35.00
C LEU A 22 17.47 -37.34 35.67
N ILE A 23 18.43 -38.26 35.68
CA ILE A 23 19.79 -38.02 36.20
C ILE A 23 20.50 -36.94 35.37
N SER A 24 20.41 -36.99 34.04
CA SER A 24 20.97 -35.96 33.15
C SER A 24 20.39 -34.57 33.38
N TRP A 25 19.10 -34.50 33.79
CA TRP A 25 18.44 -33.26 34.20
C TRP A 25 18.90 -32.77 35.58
N LEU A 26 18.94 -33.66 36.58
CA LEU A 26 19.35 -33.37 37.97
C LEU A 26 20.83 -33.01 38.11
N THR A 27 21.70 -33.62 37.29
CA THR A 27 23.14 -33.35 37.25
C THR A 27 23.49 -32.07 36.49
N GLY A 28 22.52 -31.43 35.85
CA GLY A 28 22.71 -30.22 35.07
C GLY A 28 23.36 -30.43 33.70
N LEU A 29 23.68 -31.67 33.29
CA LEU A 29 24.25 -31.97 31.97
C LEU A 29 23.36 -31.50 30.81
N VAL A 30 22.04 -31.58 30.98
CA VAL A 30 21.06 -31.03 30.03
C VAL A 30 20.42 -29.74 30.56
N GLY A 31 20.11 -29.70 31.86
CA GLY A 31 19.42 -28.56 32.48
C GLY A 31 20.21 -27.24 32.39
N LEU A 32 21.53 -27.27 32.64
CA LEU A 32 22.36 -26.07 32.63
C LEU A 32 22.56 -25.51 31.21
N PRO A 33 22.92 -26.30 30.18
CA PRO A 33 22.96 -25.80 28.81
C PRO A 33 21.61 -25.27 28.32
N CYS A 34 20.50 -25.95 28.62
CA CYS A 34 19.17 -25.47 28.27
C CYS A 34 18.85 -24.11 28.93
N LEU A 35 19.17 -23.95 30.21
CA LEU A 35 19.00 -22.69 30.93
C LEU A 35 19.88 -21.57 30.33
N VAL A 36 21.15 -21.86 30.04
CA VAL A 36 22.07 -20.90 29.41
C VAL A 36 21.54 -20.45 28.04
N ILE A 37 21.10 -21.39 27.20
CA ILE A 37 20.49 -21.08 25.90
C ILE A 37 19.23 -20.22 26.10
N ALA A 38 18.36 -20.57 27.03
CA ALA A 38 17.16 -19.80 27.33
C ALA A 38 17.49 -18.35 27.79
N LEU A 39 18.50 -18.19 28.64
CA LEU A 39 18.97 -16.87 29.09
C LEU A 39 19.61 -16.06 27.96
N LEU A 40 20.39 -16.70 27.08
CA LEU A 40 20.97 -16.04 25.90
C LEU A 40 19.89 -15.58 24.92
N VAL A 41 18.89 -16.43 24.67
CA VAL A 41 17.72 -16.07 23.85
C VAL A 41 16.95 -14.92 24.51
N PHE A 42 16.71 -14.99 25.81
CA PHE A 42 16.05 -13.90 26.55
C PHE A 42 16.85 -12.59 26.43
N PHE A 43 18.15 -12.62 26.67
CA PHE A 43 19.02 -11.44 26.56
C PHE A 43 19.02 -10.87 25.14
N LEU A 44 19.08 -11.73 24.12
CA LEU A 44 19.00 -11.32 22.72
C LEU A 44 17.69 -10.58 22.41
N PHE A 45 16.54 -11.18 22.76
CA PHE A 45 15.23 -10.64 22.38
C PHE A 45 14.74 -9.49 23.26
N PHE A 46 15.07 -9.48 24.56
CA PHE A 46 14.55 -8.50 25.50
C PHE A 46 15.55 -7.39 25.85
N VAL A 47 16.83 -7.52 25.46
CA VAL A 47 17.85 -6.50 25.72
C VAL A 47 18.55 -6.06 24.43
N LEU A 48 19.25 -6.96 23.73
CA LEU A 48 20.07 -6.59 22.58
C LEU A 48 19.24 -6.06 21.41
N LEU A 49 18.18 -6.77 21.00
CA LEU A 49 17.34 -6.37 19.88
C LEU A 49 16.63 -5.03 20.12
N PRO A 50 15.94 -4.78 21.26
CA PRO A 50 15.35 -3.48 21.55
C PRO A 50 16.38 -2.35 21.64
N LEU A 51 17.56 -2.62 22.20
CA LEU A 51 18.63 -1.62 22.28
C LEU A 51 19.19 -1.27 20.90
N ALA A 52 19.43 -2.28 20.05
CA ALA A 52 19.87 -2.08 18.68
C ALA A 52 18.82 -1.32 17.85
N PHE A 53 17.54 -1.63 18.04
CA PHE A 53 16.44 -0.89 17.41
C PHE A 53 16.42 0.57 17.86
N ARG A 54 16.54 0.85 19.16
CA ARG A 54 16.57 2.21 19.71
C ARG A 54 17.70 3.05 19.13
N THR A 55 18.89 2.49 18.99
CA THR A 55 20.10 3.25 18.60
C THR A 55 20.29 3.37 17.09
N SER A 56 19.64 2.54 16.28
CA SER A 56 19.85 2.50 14.82
C SER A 56 18.63 3.00 14.04
N VAL A 57 18.73 4.23 13.52
CA VAL A 57 17.72 4.81 12.60
C VAL A 57 17.61 3.98 11.31
N THR A 58 18.72 3.42 10.83
CA THR A 58 18.73 2.54 9.66
C THR A 58 17.92 1.29 9.90
N LEU A 59 18.01 0.69 11.10
CA LEU A 59 17.21 -0.49 11.47
C LEU A 59 15.73 -0.14 11.58
N GLN A 60 15.41 1.00 12.19
CA GLN A 60 14.05 1.53 12.29
C GLN A 60 13.41 1.72 10.90
N ARG A 61 14.10 2.43 9.99
CA ARG A 61 13.68 2.62 8.60
C ARG A 61 13.57 1.28 7.85
N GLY A 62 14.56 0.40 8.02
CA GLY A 62 14.58 -0.91 7.38
C GLY A 62 13.38 -1.78 7.75
N ILE A 63 12.98 -1.78 9.03
CA ILE A 63 11.80 -2.54 9.51
C ILE A 63 10.50 -1.86 9.09
N LEU A 64 10.44 -0.53 9.07
CA LEU A 64 9.23 0.20 8.70
C LEU A 64 8.90 0.08 7.21
N PHE A 65 9.90 0.20 6.35
CA PHE A 65 9.68 0.27 4.90
C PHE A 65 9.96 -1.07 4.18
N LEU A 66 10.75 -1.97 4.77
CA LEU A 66 11.04 -3.30 4.21
C LEU A 66 11.39 -3.30 2.71
N THR A 67 12.15 -2.28 2.28
CA THR A 67 12.47 -2.04 0.86
C THR A 67 13.23 -3.18 0.20
N PHE A 68 13.96 -3.97 1.00
CA PHE A 68 14.68 -5.15 0.54
C PHE A 68 13.77 -6.31 0.11
N ILE A 69 12.49 -6.28 0.45
CA ILE A 69 11.51 -7.30 0.05
C ILE A 69 10.90 -6.89 -1.30
N THR A 70 11.54 -7.33 -2.37
CA THR A 70 11.00 -7.20 -3.74
C THR A 70 10.14 -8.41 -4.06
N TYR A 71 8.83 -8.21 -4.15
CA TYR A 71 7.87 -9.24 -4.53
C TYR A 71 6.84 -8.67 -5.52
N PRO A 72 6.55 -9.38 -6.64
CA PRO A 72 7.11 -10.66 -7.07
C PRO A 72 8.61 -10.58 -7.43
N LYS A 73 9.38 -11.63 -7.11
CA LYS A 73 10.83 -11.64 -7.39
C LYS A 73 11.09 -11.68 -8.90
N GLY A 74 12.03 -10.87 -9.39
CA GLY A 74 12.43 -10.85 -10.79
C GLY A 74 11.37 -10.28 -11.75
N LEU A 75 10.37 -9.57 -11.23
CA LEU A 75 9.37 -8.91 -12.06
C LEU A 75 10.00 -7.73 -12.81
N ASP A 76 9.90 -7.75 -14.15
CA ASP A 76 10.30 -6.64 -15.02
C ASP A 76 9.22 -5.54 -14.99
N LEU A 77 9.45 -4.51 -14.18
CA LEU A 77 8.49 -3.42 -14.00
C LEU A 77 8.40 -2.49 -15.22
N SER A 78 9.32 -2.61 -16.19
CA SER A 78 9.17 -1.94 -17.49
C SER A 78 8.09 -2.59 -18.37
N LYS A 79 7.62 -3.79 -18.00
CA LYS A 79 6.64 -4.58 -18.76
C LYS A 79 5.40 -4.93 -17.92
N PRO A 80 4.54 -3.95 -17.59
CA PRO A 80 3.34 -4.17 -16.78
C PRO A 80 2.34 -5.18 -17.39
N HIS A 81 2.36 -5.37 -18.72
CA HIS A 81 1.55 -6.40 -19.38
C HIS A 81 1.83 -7.82 -18.88
N SER A 82 3.04 -8.10 -18.38
CA SER A 82 3.43 -9.41 -17.84
C SER A 82 2.61 -9.86 -16.61
N ILE A 83 2.01 -8.91 -15.88
CA ILE A 83 1.12 -9.18 -14.75
C ILE A 83 -0.36 -8.90 -15.09
N GLY A 84 -0.68 -8.84 -16.38
CA GLY A 84 -2.02 -8.59 -16.90
C GLY A 84 -2.45 -7.13 -16.85
N LEU A 85 -1.53 -6.18 -16.74
CA LEU A 85 -1.81 -4.74 -16.89
C LEU A 85 -1.41 -4.26 -18.29
N PHE A 86 -2.15 -4.70 -19.31
CA PHE A 86 -2.01 -4.21 -20.69
C PHE A 86 -2.29 -2.70 -20.80
N ALA A 87 -1.88 -2.02 -21.88
CA ALA A 87 -2.12 -0.57 -22.07
C ALA A 87 -1.75 0.26 -20.82
N THR A 88 -0.56 -0.02 -20.30
CA THR A 88 0.03 0.65 -19.13
C THR A 88 1.41 1.12 -19.53
N ARG A 89 1.65 2.43 -19.40
CA ARG A 89 2.95 3.05 -19.70
C ARG A 89 3.82 3.03 -18.45
N ASN A 90 5.07 2.59 -18.59
CA ASN A 90 6.10 2.72 -17.57
C ASN A 90 7.02 3.89 -17.89
N PHE A 91 7.29 4.76 -16.92
CA PHE A 91 8.19 5.90 -17.07
C PHE A 91 8.77 6.29 -15.71
N TYR A 92 9.64 7.29 -15.70
CA TYR A 92 10.29 7.75 -14.48
C TYR A 92 10.12 9.26 -14.31
N ILE A 93 9.96 9.68 -13.06
CA ILE A 93 9.93 11.09 -12.67
C ILE A 93 11.13 11.36 -11.77
N THR A 94 11.80 12.49 -11.97
CA THR A 94 12.87 12.94 -11.07
C THR A 94 12.31 13.85 -9.99
N VAL A 95 12.45 13.41 -8.74
CA VAL A 95 12.07 14.12 -7.53
C VAL A 95 13.29 14.87 -6.99
N LYS A 96 13.28 16.20 -7.06
CA LYS A 96 14.37 16.99 -6.49
C LYS A 96 14.20 17.11 -4.98
N ASP A 97 15.23 16.72 -4.23
CA ASP A 97 15.31 17.05 -2.81
C ASP A 97 15.91 18.44 -2.66
N HIS A 98 15.35 19.26 -1.77
CA HIS A 98 15.79 20.64 -1.58
C HIS A 98 17.23 20.77 -1.06
N ASP A 99 17.81 19.71 -0.49
CA ASP A 99 19.00 19.82 0.36
C ASP A 99 20.13 18.79 0.11
N GLU A 100 19.97 17.77 -0.76
CA GLU A 100 20.94 16.65 -0.79
C GLU A 100 21.49 16.23 -2.17
N ASP A 101 20.81 16.44 -3.31
CA ASP A 101 21.29 15.99 -4.63
C ASP A 101 21.02 17.02 -5.75
N GLU A 102 22.04 17.40 -6.52
CA GLU A 102 21.86 18.22 -7.75
C GLU A 102 21.05 17.45 -8.82
N ASP A 103 21.16 16.11 -8.84
CA ASP A 103 20.59 15.23 -9.87
C ASP A 103 19.16 14.75 -9.54
N GLY A 104 18.74 14.83 -8.27
CA GLY A 104 17.44 14.35 -7.78
C GLY A 104 17.28 12.82 -7.76
N VAL A 105 16.16 12.35 -7.20
CA VAL A 105 15.82 10.93 -7.01
C VAL A 105 14.85 10.47 -8.09
N ARG A 106 15.20 9.44 -8.86
CA ARG A 106 14.33 8.89 -9.90
C ARG A 106 13.32 7.89 -9.32
N ILE A 107 12.05 8.12 -9.59
CA ILE A 107 10.91 7.31 -9.14
C ILE A 107 10.25 6.62 -10.33
N GLY A 108 10.07 5.30 -10.25
CA GLY A 108 9.38 4.50 -11.27
C GLY A 108 7.86 4.62 -11.15
N VAL A 109 7.19 5.00 -12.25
CA VAL A 109 5.76 5.31 -12.32
C VAL A 109 5.08 4.51 -13.42
N TRP A 110 3.87 4.04 -13.14
CA TRP A 110 2.94 3.46 -14.09
C TRP A 110 1.74 4.37 -14.29
N HIS A 111 1.32 4.53 -15.55
CA HIS A 111 0.04 5.12 -15.93
C HIS A 111 -0.80 4.06 -16.66
N VAL A 112 -1.86 3.61 -16.01
CA VAL A 112 -2.81 2.61 -16.48
C VAL A 112 -3.98 3.33 -17.15
N LEU A 113 -4.26 3.02 -18.42
CA LEU A 113 -5.40 3.62 -19.12
C LEU A 113 -6.75 3.04 -18.65
N PRO A 114 -7.83 3.85 -18.68
CA PRO A 114 -9.18 3.39 -18.37
C PRO A 114 -9.71 2.45 -19.45
N ARG A 115 -10.66 1.57 -19.09
CA ARG A 115 -11.20 0.53 -19.98
C ARG A 115 -11.77 1.11 -21.28
N TYR A 116 -12.57 2.17 -21.23
CA TYR A 116 -13.16 2.78 -22.43
C TYR A 116 -12.12 3.26 -23.45
N ALA A 117 -11.01 3.83 -22.98
CA ALA A 117 -9.93 4.28 -23.87
C ALA A 117 -9.22 3.10 -24.52
N VAL A 118 -8.95 2.04 -23.76
CA VAL A 118 -8.32 0.84 -24.31
C VAL A 118 -9.22 0.16 -25.34
N HIS A 119 -10.51 0.05 -25.08
CA HIS A 119 -11.48 -0.49 -26.03
C HIS A 119 -11.52 0.34 -27.33
N ARG A 120 -11.47 1.67 -27.23
CA ARG A 120 -11.54 2.59 -28.38
C ARG A 120 -10.27 2.56 -29.25
N PHE A 121 -9.08 2.50 -28.64
CA PHE A 121 -7.77 2.54 -29.32
C PHE A 121 -7.04 1.19 -29.29
N ARG A 122 -7.81 0.10 -29.24
CA ARG A 122 -7.33 -1.26 -29.09
C ARG A 122 -6.31 -1.66 -30.17
N ARG A 123 -6.54 -1.24 -31.42
CA ARG A 123 -5.69 -1.59 -32.56
C ARG A 123 -4.36 -0.85 -32.49
N GLU A 124 -4.42 0.42 -32.16
CA GLU A 124 -3.31 1.34 -32.02
C GLU A 124 -2.40 0.93 -30.84
N LEU A 125 -3.01 0.48 -29.73
CA LEU A 125 -2.36 -0.04 -28.52
C LEU A 125 -1.90 -1.50 -28.63
N ARG A 126 -2.22 -2.21 -29.74
CA ARG A 126 -1.85 -3.62 -29.98
C ARG A 126 -2.31 -4.57 -28.86
N VAL A 127 -3.51 -4.37 -28.34
CA VAL A 127 -4.10 -5.26 -27.33
C VAL A 127 -4.81 -6.44 -28.01
N GLU A 128 -4.43 -7.67 -27.68
CA GLU A 128 -5.01 -8.91 -28.25
C GLU A 128 -6.47 -9.15 -27.81
N ALA A 129 -7.26 -9.87 -28.61
CA ALA A 129 -8.72 -10.03 -28.41
C ALA A 129 -9.03 -10.86 -27.16
N ASP A 130 -8.24 -11.91 -26.96
CA ASP A 130 -8.49 -12.95 -25.98
C ASP A 130 -8.24 -12.46 -24.55
N VAL A 131 -7.35 -11.48 -24.41
CA VAL A 131 -7.02 -10.80 -23.15
C VAL A 131 -8.26 -10.10 -22.60
N GLU A 132 -9.02 -9.39 -23.45
CA GLU A 132 -10.21 -8.63 -23.05
C GLU A 132 -11.40 -9.54 -22.66
N THR A 133 -11.55 -10.68 -23.32
CA THR A 133 -12.57 -11.68 -23.02
C THR A 133 -12.34 -12.35 -21.66
N ALA A 134 -11.08 -12.63 -21.31
CA ALA A 134 -10.71 -13.14 -19.99
C ALA A 134 -11.03 -12.13 -18.86
N PHE A 135 -10.81 -10.84 -19.11
CA PHE A 135 -11.18 -9.79 -18.15
C PHE A 135 -12.69 -9.60 -18.02
N SER A 136 -13.42 -9.59 -19.14
CA SER A 136 -14.88 -9.41 -19.13
C SER A 136 -15.64 -10.56 -18.44
N ASN A 137 -15.10 -11.78 -18.45
CA ASN A 137 -15.70 -12.95 -17.80
C ASN A 137 -15.40 -13.07 -16.29
N SER A 138 -14.45 -12.29 -15.75
CA SER A 138 -13.96 -12.46 -14.37
C SER A 138 -14.64 -11.55 -13.34
N GLN A 139 -15.40 -10.52 -13.75
CA GLN A 139 -16.10 -9.61 -12.84
C GLN A 139 -17.51 -9.30 -13.37
N GLN A 140 -18.53 -9.65 -12.58
CA GLN A 140 -19.96 -9.48 -12.91
C GLN A 140 -20.46 -8.03 -12.90
N PHE A 141 -19.61 -7.05 -12.53
CA PHE A 141 -20.01 -5.65 -12.41
C PHE A 141 -19.75 -4.90 -13.73
N MET A 142 -20.82 -4.52 -14.42
CA MET A 142 -20.78 -3.52 -15.49
C MET A 142 -21.00 -2.14 -14.86
N PRO A 143 -20.20 -1.11 -15.21
CA PRO A 143 -20.42 0.24 -14.71
C PRO A 143 -21.87 0.67 -14.97
N THR A 144 -22.53 1.19 -13.95
CA THR A 144 -23.95 1.56 -14.01
C THR A 144 -24.20 2.82 -14.84
N HIS A 145 -23.15 3.61 -15.09
CA HIS A 145 -23.21 4.84 -15.89
C HIS A 145 -22.30 4.79 -17.12
N GLN A 146 -22.82 5.21 -18.28
CA GLN A 146 -21.97 5.66 -19.38
C GLN A 146 -21.24 6.90 -18.88
N SER A 147 -19.95 6.76 -18.58
CA SER A 147 -19.13 7.87 -18.08
C SER A 147 -19.18 9.04 -19.08
N PRO A 148 -19.35 10.30 -18.63
CA PRO A 148 -19.29 11.50 -19.47
C PRO A 148 -18.08 11.50 -20.42
N ASP A 149 -16.98 10.92 -19.94
CA ASP A 149 -15.67 10.80 -20.55
C ASP A 149 -15.73 10.00 -21.87
N SER A 150 -16.70 9.10 -22.01
CA SER A 150 -16.86 8.27 -23.21
C SER A 150 -17.36 9.05 -24.42
N HIS A 151 -18.21 10.07 -24.23
CA HIS A 151 -18.76 10.88 -25.31
C HIS A 151 -17.74 11.89 -25.85
N GLU A 152 -16.99 12.55 -24.98
CA GLU A 152 -15.94 13.47 -25.41
C GLU A 152 -14.81 12.71 -26.13
N LEU A 153 -14.42 11.54 -25.62
CA LEU A 153 -13.45 10.70 -26.31
C LEU A 153 -13.97 10.25 -27.69
N GLU A 154 -15.25 9.91 -27.80
CA GLU A 154 -15.84 9.52 -29.09
C GLU A 154 -15.75 10.62 -30.14
N ARG A 155 -15.97 11.88 -29.74
CA ARG A 155 -15.82 13.04 -30.63
C ARG A 155 -14.37 13.25 -31.07
N LEU A 156 -13.41 13.08 -30.15
CA LEU A 156 -11.98 13.31 -30.40
C LEU A 156 -11.28 12.10 -31.05
N ALA A 157 -11.91 10.93 -31.06
CA ALA A 157 -11.30 9.69 -31.54
C ALA A 157 -10.78 9.76 -33.00
N PRO A 158 -11.48 10.37 -33.98
CA PRO A 158 -10.96 10.49 -35.34
C PRO A 158 -9.67 11.31 -35.41
N GLU A 159 -9.61 12.42 -34.68
CA GLU A 159 -8.42 13.29 -34.62
C GLU A 159 -7.26 12.57 -33.94
N LEU A 160 -7.50 11.91 -32.80
CA LEU A 160 -6.48 11.15 -32.09
C LEU A 160 -5.94 9.99 -32.94
N ARG A 161 -6.77 9.33 -33.75
CA ARG A 161 -6.32 8.29 -34.69
C ARG A 161 -5.49 8.85 -35.84
N ALA A 162 -5.82 10.04 -36.33
CA ALA A 162 -5.04 10.71 -37.36
C ALA A 162 -3.67 11.16 -36.82
N GLU A 163 -3.62 11.64 -35.57
CA GLU A 163 -2.41 12.04 -34.87
C GLU A 163 -1.54 10.83 -34.49
N PHE A 164 -2.18 9.73 -34.05
CA PHE A 164 -1.52 8.52 -33.57
C PHE A 164 -2.02 7.24 -34.28
N PRO A 165 -1.65 7.04 -35.56
CA PRO A 165 -2.08 5.85 -36.31
C PRO A 165 -1.49 4.54 -35.75
N VAL A 166 -0.32 4.61 -35.10
CA VAL A 166 0.33 3.51 -34.39
C VAL A 166 1.00 4.07 -33.14
N ILE A 167 0.90 3.35 -32.03
CA ILE A 167 1.62 3.70 -30.80
C ILE A 167 2.96 2.95 -30.77
N VAL A 168 4.04 3.73 -30.64
CA VAL A 168 5.43 3.29 -30.56
C VAL A 168 6.12 3.99 -29.39
N PRO A 169 7.25 3.49 -28.87
CA PRO A 169 7.91 4.08 -27.70
C PRO A 169 8.16 5.59 -27.81
N GLU A 170 8.41 6.09 -29.01
CA GLU A 170 8.73 7.51 -29.27
C GLU A 170 7.52 8.45 -29.13
N ASN A 171 6.30 7.94 -29.35
CA ASN A 171 5.06 8.74 -29.25
C ASN A 171 4.13 8.31 -28.11
N GLU A 172 4.44 7.22 -27.41
CA GLU A 172 3.62 6.66 -26.34
C GLU A 172 3.35 7.70 -25.24
N GLN A 173 4.37 8.48 -24.85
CA GLN A 173 4.18 9.52 -23.84
C GLN A 173 3.10 10.52 -24.27
N LEU A 174 3.23 11.07 -25.47
CA LEU A 174 2.32 12.09 -25.98
C LEU A 174 0.90 11.53 -26.12
N PHE A 175 0.75 10.30 -26.61
CA PHE A 175 -0.56 9.63 -26.72
C PHE A 175 -1.25 9.50 -25.36
N TYR A 176 -0.55 9.01 -24.34
CA TYR A 176 -1.12 8.86 -23.00
C TYR A 176 -1.47 10.21 -22.36
N GLU A 177 -0.64 11.24 -22.57
CA GLU A 177 -0.93 12.60 -22.10
C GLU A 177 -2.14 13.22 -22.83
N ARG A 178 -2.29 12.96 -24.14
CA ARG A 178 -3.47 13.40 -24.90
C ARG A 178 -4.74 12.75 -24.38
N LEU A 179 -4.71 11.44 -24.08
CA LEU A 179 -5.85 10.76 -23.45
C LEU A 179 -6.14 11.28 -22.05
N LEU A 180 -5.11 11.53 -21.23
CA LEU A 180 -5.25 12.07 -19.89
C LEU A 180 -5.90 13.47 -19.86
N ARG A 181 -5.72 14.24 -20.93
CA ARG A 181 -6.29 15.58 -21.12
C ARG A 181 -7.72 15.58 -21.67
N VAL A 182 -8.26 14.42 -22.07
CA VAL A 182 -9.65 14.35 -22.55
C VAL A 182 -10.58 14.77 -21.41
N PRO A 183 -11.42 15.79 -21.61
CA PRO A 183 -12.33 16.27 -20.58
C PRO A 183 -13.26 15.18 -20.07
N GLY A 184 -13.58 15.25 -18.79
CA GLY A 184 -14.42 14.26 -18.11
C GLY A 184 -13.59 13.23 -17.37
N GLY A 185 -12.46 12.77 -17.91
CA GLY A 185 -11.65 11.71 -17.32
C GLY A 185 -11.44 11.84 -15.81
N THR A 186 -11.42 10.73 -15.06
CA THR A 186 -11.05 10.73 -13.64
C THR A 186 -9.72 10.04 -13.42
N VAL A 187 -8.89 10.62 -12.56
CA VAL A 187 -7.57 10.09 -12.22
C VAL A 187 -7.56 9.61 -10.77
N VAL A 188 -7.03 8.41 -10.55
CA VAL A 188 -6.73 7.87 -9.22
C VAL A 188 -5.23 7.72 -9.07
N LEU A 189 -4.64 8.43 -8.11
CA LEU A 189 -3.26 8.24 -7.68
C LEU A 189 -3.23 7.25 -6.52
N TYR A 190 -2.69 6.05 -6.77
CA TYR A 190 -2.58 4.97 -5.80
C TYR A 190 -1.23 5.02 -5.06
N LEU A 191 -1.31 5.18 -3.74
CA LEU A 191 -0.20 5.22 -2.79
C LEU A 191 -0.15 3.86 -2.05
N HIS A 192 0.87 3.06 -2.34
CA HIS A 192 0.91 1.68 -1.87
C HIS A 192 1.40 1.56 -0.41
N GLY A 193 1.03 0.44 0.23
CA GLY A 193 1.50 0.10 1.58
C GLY A 193 2.97 -0.32 1.67
N ASN A 194 3.40 -0.66 2.89
CA ASN A 194 4.73 -1.22 3.17
C ASN A 194 5.01 -2.47 2.30
N THR A 195 6.29 -2.69 1.97
CA THR A 195 6.82 -3.91 1.34
C THR A 195 6.45 -4.07 -0.13
N ALA A 196 7.16 -4.94 -0.86
CA ALA A 196 6.85 -5.34 -2.24
C ALA A 196 6.89 -4.16 -3.24
N THR A 197 6.59 -4.44 -4.51
CA THR A 197 6.70 -3.43 -5.58
C THR A 197 5.31 -2.98 -6.06
N ARG A 198 5.24 -1.92 -6.88
CA ARG A 198 3.98 -1.50 -7.53
C ARG A 198 3.31 -2.62 -8.33
N GLY A 199 4.08 -3.64 -8.74
CA GLY A 199 3.59 -4.85 -9.41
C GLY A 199 3.10 -6.00 -8.51
N SER A 200 2.97 -5.79 -7.20
CA SER A 200 2.43 -6.80 -6.28
C SER A 200 1.01 -7.25 -6.67
N GLY A 201 0.71 -8.55 -6.53
CA GLY A 201 -0.53 -9.17 -7.02
C GLY A 201 -1.81 -8.45 -6.60
N HIS A 202 -2.01 -8.23 -5.29
CA HIS A 202 -3.19 -7.51 -4.77
C HIS A 202 -3.32 -6.07 -5.32
N ARG A 203 -2.19 -5.36 -5.50
CA ARG A 203 -2.18 -4.01 -6.07
C ARG A 203 -2.63 -4.02 -7.53
N SER A 204 -2.16 -5.01 -8.30
CA SER A 204 -2.59 -5.19 -9.69
C SER A 204 -4.09 -5.46 -9.81
N GLU A 205 -4.70 -6.16 -8.83
CA GLU A 205 -6.16 -6.36 -8.77
C GLU A 205 -6.89 -5.04 -8.53
N VAL A 206 -6.38 -4.16 -7.65
CA VAL A 206 -6.93 -2.81 -7.44
C VAL A 206 -6.84 -1.99 -8.72
N TYR A 207 -5.71 -1.96 -9.41
CA TYR A 207 -5.56 -1.18 -10.65
C TYR A 207 -6.51 -1.68 -11.75
N LYS A 208 -6.69 -3.01 -11.83
CA LYS A 208 -7.67 -3.61 -12.74
C LYS A 208 -9.09 -3.17 -12.37
N LEU A 209 -9.48 -3.22 -11.10
CA LEU A 209 -10.79 -2.74 -10.64
C LEU A 209 -11.01 -1.26 -11.03
N LEU A 210 -10.05 -0.38 -10.72
CA LEU A 210 -10.16 1.05 -11.02
C LEU A 210 -10.20 1.33 -12.54
N ARG A 211 -9.46 0.56 -13.34
CA ARG A 211 -9.58 0.57 -14.81
C ARG A 211 -10.99 0.19 -15.27
N HIS A 212 -11.58 -0.85 -14.67
CA HIS A 212 -12.94 -1.30 -15.02
C HIS A 212 -13.99 -0.25 -14.69
N LEU A 213 -13.76 0.54 -13.63
CA LEU A 213 -14.53 1.74 -13.30
C LEU A 213 -14.20 2.96 -14.19
N ASN A 214 -13.44 2.76 -15.28
CA ASN A 214 -13.10 3.79 -16.26
C ASN A 214 -12.22 4.93 -15.73
N TYR A 215 -11.32 4.66 -14.77
CA TYR A 215 -10.37 5.64 -14.27
C TYR A 215 -8.96 5.47 -14.86
N HIS A 216 -8.27 6.60 -15.07
CA HIS A 216 -6.82 6.58 -15.21
C HIS A 216 -6.21 6.25 -13.85
N VAL A 217 -5.28 5.30 -13.78
CA VAL A 217 -4.60 4.95 -12.52
C VAL A 217 -3.14 5.28 -12.64
N PHE A 218 -2.63 6.09 -11.70
CA PHE A 218 -1.21 6.28 -11.50
C PHE A 218 -0.78 5.50 -10.27
N SER A 219 0.29 4.72 -10.39
CA SER A 219 0.93 4.04 -9.26
C SER A 219 2.43 4.14 -9.42
N PHE A 220 3.18 4.24 -8.33
CA PHE A 220 4.63 4.38 -8.37
C PHE A 220 5.26 3.65 -7.20
N ASP A 221 6.57 3.38 -7.26
CA ASP A 221 7.34 2.89 -6.10
C ASP A 221 8.09 4.06 -5.46
N TYR A 222 7.98 4.24 -4.15
CA TYR A 222 8.71 5.29 -3.43
C TYR A 222 10.24 5.13 -3.57
N ARG A 223 11.01 6.17 -3.23
CA ARG A 223 12.47 6.06 -3.12
C ARG A 223 12.88 4.86 -2.27
N GLY A 224 13.90 4.14 -2.73
CA GLY A 224 14.38 2.92 -2.11
C GLY A 224 13.57 1.66 -2.45
N TYR A 225 12.40 1.75 -3.09
CA TYR A 225 11.63 0.59 -3.52
C TYR A 225 11.91 0.21 -4.97
N ALA A 226 11.98 -1.10 -5.22
CA ALA A 226 11.96 -1.68 -6.56
C ALA A 226 13.02 -1.13 -7.53
N ASP A 227 12.59 -0.51 -8.64
CA ASP A 227 13.43 0.12 -9.66
C ASP A 227 13.49 1.66 -9.52
N SER A 228 12.93 2.24 -8.45
CA SER A 228 13.22 3.61 -8.02
C SER A 228 14.62 3.66 -7.40
N ASP A 229 15.25 4.83 -7.40
CA ASP A 229 16.64 4.93 -6.96
C ASP A 229 16.80 4.49 -5.49
N PRO A 230 17.92 3.83 -5.13
CA PRO A 230 18.09 3.13 -3.87
C PRO A 230 18.42 4.07 -2.69
N VAL A 231 17.70 5.19 -2.59
CA VAL A 231 17.83 6.17 -1.50
C VAL A 231 17.05 5.67 -0.27
N PRO A 232 17.65 5.66 0.93
CA PRO A 232 16.97 5.21 2.15
C PRO A 232 15.68 6.01 2.42
N PRO A 233 14.51 5.36 2.53
CA PRO A 233 13.25 6.07 2.73
C PRO A 233 13.15 6.71 4.12
N SER A 234 12.48 7.85 4.16
CA SER A 234 12.02 8.56 5.35
C SER A 234 10.56 8.97 5.13
N GLU A 235 9.82 9.32 6.18
CA GLU A 235 8.45 9.79 6.01
C GLU A 235 8.37 11.02 5.09
N ASP A 236 9.18 12.04 5.35
CA ASP A 236 9.23 13.23 4.50
C ASP A 236 9.61 12.90 3.05
N GLY A 237 10.54 11.96 2.84
CA GLY A 237 10.96 11.52 1.52
C GLY A 237 9.82 10.85 0.74
N VAL A 238 9.13 9.87 1.32
CA VAL A 238 8.02 9.18 0.63
C VAL A 238 6.81 10.09 0.41
N VAL A 239 6.57 11.05 1.31
CA VAL A 239 5.54 12.09 1.14
C VAL A 239 5.92 13.06 0.02
N ARG A 240 7.19 13.43 -0.09
CA ARG A 240 7.69 14.26 -1.20
C ARG A 240 7.57 13.54 -2.54
N ASP A 241 7.90 12.25 -2.60
CA ASP A 241 7.72 11.45 -3.81
C ASP A 241 6.25 11.48 -4.26
N ALA A 242 5.31 11.30 -3.32
CA ALA A 242 3.87 11.37 -3.60
C ALA A 242 3.42 12.76 -4.08
N LEU A 243 3.90 13.83 -3.45
CA LEU A 243 3.63 15.21 -3.87
C LEU A 243 4.08 15.46 -5.31
N MET A 244 5.30 15.05 -5.66
CA MET A 244 5.84 15.27 -7.01
C MET A 244 5.09 14.48 -8.09
N VAL A 245 4.66 13.25 -7.80
CA VAL A 245 3.81 12.49 -8.73
C VAL A 245 2.45 13.16 -8.88
N PHE A 246 1.85 13.63 -7.78
CA PHE A 246 0.59 14.37 -7.81
C PHE A 246 0.72 15.65 -8.66
N GLU A 247 1.76 16.46 -8.44
CA GLU A 247 2.04 17.68 -9.19
C GLU A 247 2.28 17.41 -10.68
N TYR A 248 3.03 16.34 -11.01
CA TYR A 248 3.20 15.89 -12.39
C TYR A 248 1.85 15.65 -13.08
N ILE A 249 0.95 14.92 -12.42
CA ILE A 249 -0.39 14.65 -12.96
C ILE A 249 -1.21 15.95 -13.07
N ALA A 250 -1.23 16.76 -12.02
CA ALA A 250 -2.00 18.00 -11.94
C ALA A 250 -1.57 19.04 -12.99
N ASN A 251 -0.29 19.04 -13.37
CA ASN A 251 0.25 19.90 -14.44
C ASN A 251 -0.11 19.41 -15.85
N LEU A 252 -0.41 18.10 -16.01
CA LEU A 252 -0.74 17.53 -17.30
C LEU A 252 -2.23 17.61 -17.64
N THR A 253 -3.11 17.63 -16.64
CA THR A 253 -4.57 17.58 -16.85
C THR A 253 -5.36 18.42 -15.84
N SER A 254 -6.50 18.95 -16.29
CA SER A 254 -7.47 19.62 -15.42
C SER A 254 -8.46 18.66 -14.75
N ASN A 255 -8.47 17.40 -15.19
CA ASN A 255 -9.35 16.34 -14.70
C ASN A 255 -9.25 16.13 -13.17
N PRO A 256 -10.34 15.70 -12.51
CA PRO A 256 -10.34 15.44 -11.07
C PRO A 256 -9.36 14.32 -10.70
N ILE A 257 -8.53 14.57 -9.67
CA ILE A 257 -7.59 13.60 -9.11
C ILE A 257 -8.08 13.16 -7.74
N PHE A 258 -8.23 11.86 -7.54
CA PHE A 258 -8.50 11.23 -6.24
C PHE A 258 -7.26 10.48 -5.76
N ILE A 259 -7.03 10.49 -4.45
CA ILE A 259 -5.92 9.74 -3.85
C ILE A 259 -6.47 8.46 -3.25
N TRP A 260 -5.83 7.32 -3.53
CA TRP A 260 -6.11 6.05 -2.88
C TRP A 260 -4.87 5.61 -2.10
N GLY A 261 -4.91 5.66 -0.77
CA GLY A 261 -3.85 5.13 0.08
C GLY A 261 -4.22 3.76 0.62
N HIS A 262 -3.27 2.82 0.59
CA HIS A 262 -3.41 1.50 1.24
C HIS A 262 -2.38 1.33 2.35
N SER A 263 -2.80 0.93 3.55
CA SER A 263 -1.89 0.65 4.68
C SER A 263 -0.93 1.83 4.94
N LEU A 264 0.39 1.66 4.89
CA LEU A 264 1.38 2.77 4.96
C LEU A 264 1.04 3.96 4.05
N GLY A 265 0.51 3.70 2.85
CA GLY A 265 0.11 4.72 1.90
C GLY A 265 -1.02 5.63 2.39
N THR A 266 -1.80 5.22 3.40
CA THR A 266 -2.81 6.08 4.06
C THR A 266 -2.16 7.19 4.88
N GLY A 267 -1.07 6.87 5.58
CA GLY A 267 -0.19 7.83 6.24
C GLY A 267 0.38 8.84 5.26
N VAL A 268 0.92 8.35 4.14
CA VAL A 268 1.45 9.19 3.06
C VAL A 268 0.36 10.08 2.45
N ALA A 269 -0.82 9.52 2.16
CA ALA A 269 -1.94 10.26 1.56
C ALA A 269 -2.39 11.43 2.42
N THR A 270 -2.64 11.18 3.70
CA THR A 270 -3.11 12.20 4.65
C THR A 270 -2.06 13.30 4.86
N HIS A 271 -0.80 12.93 5.05
CA HIS A 271 0.30 13.89 5.21
C HIS A 271 0.52 14.72 3.93
N MET A 272 0.48 14.10 2.75
CA MET A 272 0.54 14.81 1.46
C MET A 272 -0.59 15.85 1.32
N CYS A 273 -1.84 15.44 1.60
CA CYS A 273 -2.99 16.34 1.50
C CYS A 273 -2.91 17.51 2.51
N ALA A 274 -2.43 17.24 3.72
CA ALA A 274 -2.16 18.29 4.70
C ALA A 274 -1.09 19.27 4.20
N LYS A 275 0.03 18.80 3.64
CA LYS A 275 1.06 19.67 3.06
C LYS A 275 0.49 20.54 1.93
N LEU A 276 -0.27 19.98 1.00
CA LEU A 276 -0.94 20.74 -0.07
C LEU A 276 -1.87 21.82 0.50
N ALA A 277 -2.67 21.50 1.51
CA ALA A 277 -3.57 22.46 2.15
C ALA A 277 -2.82 23.61 2.85
N HIS A 278 -1.74 23.29 3.57
CA HIS A 278 -0.90 24.30 4.23
C HIS A 278 -0.19 25.22 3.23
N MET A 279 0.26 24.67 2.10
CA MET A 279 0.86 25.42 0.99
C MET A 279 -0.18 26.19 0.15
N LYS A 280 -1.48 25.96 0.38
CA LYS A 280 -2.60 26.50 -0.41
C LYS A 280 -2.53 26.11 -1.89
N GLU A 281 -1.95 24.94 -2.16
CA GLU A 281 -1.90 24.29 -3.46
C GLU A 281 -3.26 23.67 -3.81
N ARG A 282 -3.49 23.41 -5.11
CA ARG A 282 -4.69 22.68 -5.55
C ARG A 282 -4.63 21.24 -5.03
N GLY A 283 -5.47 20.90 -4.06
CA GLY A 283 -5.59 19.54 -3.54
C GLY A 283 -6.37 18.59 -4.46
N PRO A 284 -6.40 17.28 -4.11
CA PRO A 284 -7.25 16.30 -4.79
C PRO A 284 -8.75 16.60 -4.60
N ARG A 285 -9.62 15.86 -5.28
CA ARG A 285 -11.08 15.93 -5.11
C ARG A 285 -11.61 15.08 -3.96
N GLY A 286 -10.86 14.05 -3.57
CA GLY A 286 -11.22 13.19 -2.45
C GLY A 286 -10.07 12.24 -2.12
N VAL A 287 -10.13 11.68 -0.92
CA VAL A 287 -9.11 10.76 -0.39
C VAL A 287 -9.78 9.47 0.04
N ILE A 288 -9.31 8.35 -0.50
CA ILE A 288 -9.75 7.01 -0.17
C ILE A 288 -8.64 6.36 0.67
N LEU A 289 -8.97 5.91 1.88
CA LEU A 289 -8.05 5.32 2.84
C LEU A 289 -8.46 3.86 3.11
N GLU A 290 -7.68 2.94 2.55
CA GLU A 290 -7.88 1.49 2.67
C GLU A 290 -6.99 0.91 3.77
N SER A 291 -7.62 0.26 4.75
CA SER A 291 -6.98 -0.31 5.94
C SER A 291 -6.04 0.67 6.66
N PRO A 292 -6.50 1.88 7.03
CA PRO A 292 -5.65 2.90 7.62
C PRO A 292 -5.32 2.63 9.08
N PHE A 293 -4.33 3.38 9.58
CA PHE A 293 -3.96 3.46 10.99
C PHE A 293 -3.96 4.91 11.46
N THR A 294 -3.94 5.14 12.78
CA THR A 294 -3.93 6.49 13.37
C THR A 294 -2.56 7.14 13.29
N ASN A 295 -1.54 6.46 13.78
CA ASN A 295 -0.14 6.87 13.74
C ASN A 295 0.76 5.63 13.93
N ILE A 296 2.08 5.75 13.66
CA ILE A 296 2.96 4.59 13.73
C ILE A 296 3.12 4.02 15.14
N ARG A 297 2.96 4.85 16.18
CA ARG A 297 3.09 4.39 17.57
C ARG A 297 1.95 3.44 17.91
N ASP A 298 0.73 3.80 17.53
CA ASP A 298 -0.45 2.97 17.72
C ASP A 298 -0.39 1.70 16.85
N GLU A 299 0.07 1.82 15.61
CA GLU A 299 0.31 0.68 14.72
C GLU A 299 1.30 -0.31 15.35
N ILE A 300 2.50 0.12 15.72
CA ILE A 300 3.54 -0.74 16.31
C ILE A 300 3.02 -1.38 17.60
N ARG A 301 2.35 -0.61 18.46
CA ARG A 301 1.83 -1.11 19.74
C ARG A 301 0.72 -2.15 19.58
N LEU A 302 -0.09 -2.03 18.54
CA LEU A 302 -1.19 -2.97 18.31
C LEU A 302 -0.85 -4.11 17.35
N HIS A 303 0.20 -3.96 16.54
CA HIS A 303 0.65 -4.95 15.57
C HIS A 303 0.92 -6.33 16.23
N PRO A 304 0.58 -7.46 15.58
CA PRO A 304 0.78 -8.79 16.16
C PRO A 304 2.20 -9.07 16.68
N PHE A 305 3.25 -8.57 16.01
CA PHE A 305 4.65 -8.77 16.44
C PHE A 305 4.93 -8.19 17.83
N SER A 306 4.21 -7.15 18.27
CA SER A 306 4.47 -6.50 19.55
C SER A 306 3.75 -7.17 20.72
N ARG A 307 2.85 -8.14 20.46
CA ARG A 307 2.16 -8.95 21.49
C ARG A 307 3.04 -9.39 22.66
N PRO A 308 4.23 -10.00 22.45
CA PRO A 308 5.10 -10.42 23.55
C PRO A 308 5.75 -9.26 24.33
N PHE A 309 5.84 -8.04 23.76
CA PHE A 309 6.64 -6.95 24.33
C PHE A 309 5.83 -5.71 24.75
N ARG A 310 4.64 -5.49 24.20
CA ARG A 310 3.90 -4.21 24.29
C ARG A 310 3.42 -3.78 25.67
N HIS A 311 3.39 -4.71 26.63
CA HIS A 311 3.02 -4.43 28.02
C HIS A 311 4.24 -4.19 28.91
N LEU A 312 5.46 -4.31 28.37
CA LEU A 312 6.68 -4.09 29.13
C LEU A 312 6.93 -2.59 29.32
N PRO A 313 7.30 -2.13 30.52
CA PRO A 313 7.50 -0.71 30.81
C PRO A 313 8.51 0.00 29.88
N TRP A 314 9.48 -0.76 29.36
CA TRP A 314 10.51 -0.24 28.47
C TRP A 314 10.08 -0.17 26.99
N PHE A 315 8.95 -0.76 26.59
CA PHE A 315 8.57 -0.88 25.17
C PHE A 315 8.47 0.49 24.48
N ASP A 316 7.72 1.41 25.09
CA ASP A 316 7.54 2.75 24.54
C ASP A 316 8.88 3.49 24.44
N TYR A 317 9.74 3.34 25.45
CA TYR A 317 11.09 3.90 25.45
C TYR A 317 12.00 3.28 24.38
N MET A 318 12.02 1.95 24.21
CA MET A 318 12.96 1.30 23.28
C MET A 318 12.49 1.30 21.83
N ILE A 319 11.18 1.31 21.59
CA ILE A 319 10.61 1.07 20.25
C ILE A 319 9.85 2.31 19.74
N SER A 320 8.78 2.72 20.41
CA SER A 320 7.88 3.75 19.87
C SER A 320 8.48 5.17 19.90
N GLN A 321 9.21 5.52 20.96
CA GLN A 321 9.81 6.84 21.11
C GLN A 321 10.92 7.11 20.06
N PRO A 322 11.88 6.20 19.82
CA PRO A 322 12.91 6.40 18.79
C PRO A 322 12.33 6.63 17.39
N MET A 323 11.26 5.93 17.01
CA MET A 323 10.57 6.17 15.74
C MET A 323 10.09 7.63 15.63
N TYR A 324 9.49 8.15 16.70
CA TYR A 324 8.99 9.52 16.76
C TYR A 324 10.09 10.58 16.74
N ASP A 325 11.16 10.33 17.50
CA ASP A 325 12.32 11.22 17.58
C ASP A 325 13.02 11.29 16.21
N ASN A 326 13.03 10.18 15.47
CA ASN A 326 13.60 10.08 14.13
C ASN A 326 12.61 10.43 12.99
N ARG A 327 11.50 11.11 13.31
CA ARG A 327 10.51 11.62 12.34
C ARG A 327 9.89 10.52 11.44
N LEU A 328 9.68 9.34 12.00
CA LEU A 328 8.87 8.27 11.41
C LEU A 328 7.59 8.21 12.24
N ARG A 329 6.62 9.07 11.96
CA ARG A 329 5.42 9.26 12.81
C ARG A 329 4.14 8.87 12.10
N PHE A 330 4.00 9.22 10.82
CA PHE A 330 2.82 8.98 9.98
C PHE A 330 1.52 9.34 10.70
N GLU A 331 1.43 10.59 11.19
CA GLU A 331 0.38 11.06 12.10
C GLU A 331 -0.94 11.34 11.37
N SER A 332 -1.55 10.31 10.78
CA SER A 332 -2.84 10.40 10.09
C SER A 332 -3.92 10.99 10.99
N ASP A 333 -3.92 10.66 12.28
CA ASP A 333 -4.83 11.22 13.28
C ASP A 333 -4.73 12.75 13.43
N LYS A 334 -3.58 13.36 13.13
CA LYS A 334 -3.45 14.81 13.02
C LYS A 334 -3.83 15.31 11.63
N HIS A 335 -3.25 14.71 10.60
CA HIS A 335 -3.36 15.20 9.22
C HIS A 335 -4.78 15.14 8.66
N VAL A 336 -5.63 14.19 9.09
CA VAL A 336 -7.05 14.15 8.66
C VAL A 336 -7.85 15.41 9.02
N GLY A 337 -7.40 16.17 10.03
CA GLY A 337 -7.98 17.44 10.44
C GLY A 337 -7.41 18.67 9.72
N GLU A 338 -6.51 18.49 8.75
CA GLU A 338 -5.72 19.58 8.15
C GLU A 338 -6.07 19.90 6.69
N PHE A 339 -6.92 19.10 6.04
CA PHE A 339 -7.32 19.31 4.64
C PHE A 339 -8.83 19.16 4.43
N PRO A 340 -9.48 19.97 3.57
CA PRO A 340 -10.95 20.04 3.50
C PRO A 340 -11.61 18.95 2.63
N GLN A 341 -10.86 18.18 1.85
CA GLN A 341 -11.38 17.19 0.90
C GLN A 341 -12.18 16.07 1.61
N PRO A 342 -13.21 15.50 0.96
CA PRO A 342 -13.95 14.37 1.48
C PRO A 342 -13.05 13.14 1.64
N ILE A 343 -13.35 12.32 2.63
CA ILE A 343 -12.57 11.13 2.97
C ILE A 343 -13.49 9.90 2.98
N MET A 344 -13.12 8.87 2.23
CA MET A 344 -13.70 7.53 2.35
C MET A 344 -12.70 6.65 3.10
N ILE A 345 -13.10 6.11 4.25
CA ILE A 345 -12.31 5.10 4.97
C ILE A 345 -12.96 3.74 4.74
N MET A 346 -12.16 2.73 4.42
CA MET A 346 -12.60 1.34 4.33
C MET A 346 -11.68 0.40 5.09
N HIS A 347 -12.25 -0.57 5.81
CA HIS A 347 -11.48 -1.51 6.63
C HIS A 347 -12.20 -2.86 6.78
N ALA A 348 -11.46 -3.95 6.58
CA ALA A 348 -11.89 -5.31 6.89
C ALA A 348 -11.73 -5.64 8.38
N GLU A 349 -12.74 -6.25 9.00
CA GLU A 349 -12.68 -6.62 10.42
C GLU A 349 -11.73 -7.78 10.73
N ASP A 350 -11.42 -8.61 9.73
CA ASP A 350 -10.46 -9.70 9.79
C ASP A 350 -9.03 -9.27 9.41
N ASP A 351 -8.77 -7.95 9.35
CA ASP A 351 -7.41 -7.44 9.16
C ASP A 351 -6.51 -7.77 10.36
N VAL A 352 -5.60 -8.72 10.15
CA VAL A 352 -4.61 -9.16 11.13
C VAL A 352 -3.32 -8.34 11.09
N VAL A 353 -3.11 -7.47 10.10
CA VAL A 353 -1.91 -6.64 9.96
C VAL A 353 -2.14 -5.30 10.65
N VAL A 354 -3.17 -4.56 10.21
CA VAL A 354 -3.59 -3.30 10.82
C VAL A 354 -4.94 -3.53 11.49
N PRO A 355 -5.00 -3.57 12.84
CA PRO A 355 -6.26 -3.86 13.53
C PRO A 355 -7.37 -2.87 13.15
N PHE A 356 -8.55 -3.38 12.80
CA PHE A 356 -9.75 -2.61 12.42
C PHE A 356 -10.06 -1.43 13.35
N ARG A 357 -9.78 -1.58 14.65
CA ARG A 357 -9.98 -0.53 15.65
C ARG A 357 -9.24 0.77 15.31
N LEU A 358 -8.05 0.69 14.70
CA LEU A 358 -7.27 1.87 14.32
C LEU A 358 -7.94 2.65 13.20
N GLY A 359 -8.45 1.98 12.17
CA GLY A 359 -9.20 2.65 11.10
C GLY A 359 -10.50 3.28 11.62
N TYR A 360 -11.21 2.59 12.53
CA TYR A 360 -12.39 3.17 13.16
C TYR A 360 -12.07 4.35 14.09
N GLN A 361 -10.95 4.29 14.80
CA GLN A 361 -10.47 5.40 15.63
C GLN A 361 -10.11 6.61 14.76
N LEU A 362 -9.43 6.40 13.64
CA LEU A 362 -9.14 7.47 12.68
C LEU A 362 -10.41 8.12 12.13
N TYR A 363 -11.43 7.32 11.81
CA TYR A 363 -12.75 7.82 11.41
C TYR A 363 -13.36 8.74 12.47
N ARG A 364 -13.33 8.32 13.74
CA ARG A 364 -13.83 9.13 14.85
C ARG A 364 -13.03 10.42 15.01
N THR A 365 -11.71 10.35 14.98
CA THR A 365 -10.85 11.54 15.02
C THR A 365 -11.17 12.50 13.88
N ALA A 366 -11.38 12.00 12.66
CA ALA A 366 -11.76 12.84 11.52
C ALA A 366 -13.11 13.54 11.76
N LEU A 367 -14.13 12.85 12.28
CA LEU A 367 -15.41 13.48 12.62
C LEU A 367 -15.29 14.56 13.70
N ASP A 368 -14.41 14.35 14.69
CA ASP A 368 -14.26 15.26 15.84
C ASP A 368 -13.40 16.49 15.50
N THR A 369 -12.43 16.35 14.60
CA THR A 369 -11.43 17.41 14.32
C THR A 369 -11.75 18.25 13.09
N ARG A 370 -12.49 17.70 12.11
CA ARG A 370 -12.77 18.38 10.85
C ARG A 370 -13.92 19.37 10.98
N ARG A 371 -13.87 20.44 10.20
CA ARG A 371 -14.93 21.46 10.17
C ARG A 371 -16.18 20.89 9.49
N ARG A 372 -17.37 21.26 9.98
CA ARG A 372 -18.66 20.86 9.37
C ARG A 372 -18.85 21.34 7.92
N SER A 373 -18.12 22.39 7.51
CA SER A 373 -18.15 22.91 6.13
C SER A 373 -17.22 22.15 5.18
N TRP A 374 -16.38 21.25 5.68
CA TRP A 374 -15.48 20.45 4.85
C TRP A 374 -16.19 19.23 4.27
N GLY A 375 -15.54 18.59 3.30
CA GLY A 375 -16.03 17.35 2.71
C GLY A 375 -16.29 16.28 3.77
N PRO A 376 -17.35 15.48 3.60
CA PRO A 376 -17.77 14.47 4.58
C PRO A 376 -16.72 13.37 4.75
N VAL A 377 -16.88 12.63 5.85
CA VAL A 377 -16.09 11.43 6.13
C VAL A 377 -17.03 10.24 6.14
N GLU A 378 -16.76 9.27 5.26
CA GLU A 378 -17.49 8.02 5.14
C GLU A 378 -16.66 6.87 5.73
N PHE A 379 -17.32 5.88 6.33
CA PHE A 379 -16.66 4.69 6.86
C PHE A 379 -17.38 3.43 6.39
N HIS A 380 -16.67 2.60 5.64
CA HIS A 380 -17.17 1.37 5.04
C HIS A 380 -16.51 0.17 5.73
N ARG A 381 -17.31 -0.54 6.52
CA ARG A 381 -16.89 -1.74 7.24
C ARG A 381 -17.13 -2.98 6.36
N PHE A 382 -16.12 -3.84 6.26
CA PHE A 382 -16.25 -5.14 5.62
C PHE A 382 -16.24 -6.24 6.68
N ASP A 383 -17.31 -7.04 6.73
CA ASP A 383 -17.50 -8.05 7.77
C ASP A 383 -16.42 -9.14 7.69
N ARG A 384 -15.95 -9.56 8.87
CA ARG A 384 -14.91 -10.59 9.03
C ARG A 384 -15.22 -11.93 8.36
N THR A 385 -16.49 -12.25 8.10
CA THR A 385 -16.87 -13.53 7.48
C THR A 385 -16.41 -13.66 6.03
N HIS A 386 -16.08 -12.56 5.37
CA HIS A 386 -15.70 -12.57 3.95
C HIS A 386 -14.23 -12.93 3.70
N GLY A 387 -13.35 -12.84 4.71
CA GLY A 387 -11.96 -13.26 4.56
C GLY A 387 -11.09 -12.31 3.72
N TYR A 388 -11.45 -11.03 3.58
CA TYR A 388 -10.69 -10.06 2.77
C TYR A 388 -9.35 -9.69 3.42
N GLY A 389 -9.30 -9.67 4.75
CA GLY A 389 -8.13 -9.30 5.53
C GLY A 389 -7.53 -7.95 5.09
N HIS A 390 -6.20 -7.86 5.14
CA HIS A 390 -5.50 -6.59 4.91
C HIS A 390 -5.46 -6.12 3.45
N LYS A 391 -5.62 -7.03 2.47
CA LYS A 391 -5.20 -6.79 1.07
C LYS A 391 -6.27 -7.00 0.01
N TYR A 392 -7.38 -7.67 0.34
CA TYR A 392 -8.29 -8.21 -0.68
C TYR A 392 -9.68 -7.57 -0.64
N LEU A 393 -9.80 -6.36 -0.09
CA LEU A 393 -11.03 -5.57 -0.20
C LEU A 393 -11.44 -5.35 -1.66
N CYS A 394 -10.47 -5.28 -2.58
CA CYS A 394 -10.71 -5.23 -4.03
C CYS A 394 -11.53 -6.39 -4.60
N ARG A 395 -11.71 -7.48 -3.85
CA ARG A 395 -12.54 -8.63 -4.23
C ARG A 395 -13.96 -8.55 -3.69
N ALA A 396 -14.30 -7.52 -2.93
CA ALA A 396 -15.64 -7.34 -2.41
C ALA A 396 -16.61 -6.91 -3.52
N PRO A 397 -17.75 -7.59 -3.70
CA PRO A 397 -18.68 -7.30 -4.80
C PRO A 397 -19.31 -5.90 -4.70
N GLU A 398 -19.43 -5.34 -3.50
CA GLU A 398 -19.95 -4.00 -3.24
C GLU A 398 -18.93 -2.88 -3.48
N LEU A 399 -17.62 -3.18 -3.43
CA LEU A 399 -16.58 -2.15 -3.49
C LEU A 399 -16.65 -1.30 -4.78
N PRO A 400 -16.83 -1.87 -5.99
CA PRO A 400 -16.94 -1.06 -7.21
C PRO A 400 -18.02 0.01 -7.12
N GLY A 401 -19.19 -0.33 -6.57
CA GLY A 401 -20.31 0.61 -6.39
C GLY A 401 -20.01 1.69 -5.36
N LEU A 402 -19.37 1.33 -4.24
CA LEU A 402 -18.98 2.29 -3.21
C LEU A 402 -17.97 3.33 -3.74
N VAL A 403 -16.98 2.86 -4.50
CA VAL A 403 -15.95 3.72 -5.10
C VAL A 403 -16.54 4.62 -6.18
N GLU A 404 -17.37 4.08 -7.08
CA GLU A 404 -18.05 4.86 -8.11
C GLU A 404 -18.94 5.93 -7.48
N GLN A 405 -19.73 5.57 -6.46
CA GLN A 405 -20.59 6.51 -5.73
C GLN A 405 -19.78 7.64 -5.07
N PHE A 406 -18.69 7.32 -4.37
CA PHE A 406 -17.84 8.31 -3.72
C PHE A 406 -17.23 9.28 -4.74
N ILE A 407 -16.64 8.75 -5.81
CA ILE A 407 -15.99 9.56 -6.84
C ILE A 407 -17.01 10.44 -7.56
N GLU A 408 -18.13 9.90 -8.01
CA GLU A 408 -19.15 10.67 -8.73
C GLU A 408 -19.81 11.75 -7.86
N SER A 409 -19.99 11.46 -6.56
CA SER A 409 -20.57 12.44 -5.61
C SER A 409 -19.69 13.67 -5.41
N TYR A 410 -18.36 13.53 -5.52
CA TYR A 410 -17.42 14.59 -5.17
C TYR A 410 -16.52 15.07 -6.32
N ARG A 411 -16.59 14.46 -7.51
CA ARG A 411 -15.72 14.80 -8.66
C ARG A 411 -15.75 16.27 -9.05
N ASN A 412 -16.91 16.92 -8.89
CA ASN A 412 -17.14 18.32 -9.27
C ASN A 412 -17.08 19.30 -8.08
N THR A 413 -16.89 18.80 -6.85
CA THR A 413 -16.95 19.64 -5.65
C THR A 413 -15.60 20.32 -5.40
N ILE A 414 -15.65 21.58 -4.98
CA ILE A 414 -14.51 22.38 -4.55
C ILE A 414 -14.77 22.79 -3.10
N TYR A 415 -13.83 22.48 -2.21
CA TYR A 415 -13.94 22.72 -0.76
C TYR A 415 -12.92 23.74 -0.28
#